data_AF-A0A3C0ENS3-F1
#
_entry.id   AF-A0A3C0ENS3-F1
#
_cell.length_a   1.000
_cell.length_b   1.000
_cell.length_c   1.000
_cell.angle_alpha   90.00
_cell.angle_beta   90.00
_cell.angle_gamma   90.00
#
_symmetry.space_group_name_H-M   'P 1'
#
loop_
_entity.id
_entity.type
_entity.pdbx_description
1 polymer ?
#
loop_
_entity_poly.entity_id
_entity_poly.type
_entity_poly.pdbx_seq_one_letter_code
_entity_poly.pdbx_strand_id
1 'polypeptide(L)'
;QQAGDFAPTSSCDKPAPPSCPNRVGPWLLSILLHVVLIAVALLWVWRDKPQTQRQPVIPTATLSAMAGGPAIAPDHQLANTIPTVDLDALMQPSFDPLPGLDTSNNMDTASLLLPITQPQPDSQAASQTAPSPSRTNPFAGLMPHALEPVAAFFGVAGNAQNVVYVVDASGSLIDTLPYVLAELSRSIRRLAEQQRFTVLFFQGNDLLEIPPTGLRQATAVNQQRAVQWIDPAGGHLFAKGRSNPLPALRKALGYEPDIVFLLTDNLAAQQTGVQDDQTLLNQIAQANTAKAAIHTIQFLYQDASGDKSDRIPLLKQLAQQHGGQYTFVDAKDLKTP
;
A
#
# COMPACT_ATOMS: atom_id res chain seq x y z
N GLN A 1 10.47 106.67 -67.73
CA GLN A 1 10.36 107.67 -66.65
C GLN A 1 9.35 107.14 -65.63
N GLN A 2 9.72 107.24 -64.33
CA GLN A 2 8.91 107.31 -63.09
C GLN A 2 7.36 107.27 -63.22
N ALA A 3 6.54 106.79 -62.28
CA ALA A 3 6.67 106.27 -60.91
C ALA A 3 5.26 105.81 -60.41
N GLY A 4 5.22 105.03 -59.31
CA GLY A 4 4.14 104.94 -58.29
C GLY A 4 2.80 104.29 -58.67
N ASP A 5 1.98 103.77 -57.77
CA ASP A 5 2.11 103.29 -56.38
C ASP A 5 0.80 102.53 -56.02
N PHE A 6 0.92 101.58 -55.07
CA PHE A 6 -0.07 100.84 -54.24
C PHE A 6 -1.54 101.36 -54.15
N ALA A 7 -2.61 100.60 -53.86
CA ALA A 7 -2.98 99.19 -53.60
C ALA A 7 -4.54 99.12 -53.65
N PRO A 8 -5.18 97.93 -53.56
CA PRO A 8 -6.23 97.84 -52.53
C PRO A 8 -6.27 96.49 -51.77
N THR A 9 -6.83 96.58 -50.57
CA THR A 9 -7.06 95.52 -49.57
C THR A 9 -8.15 94.53 -49.96
N SER A 10 -8.00 93.25 -49.62
CA SER A 10 -9.12 92.30 -49.54
C SER A 10 -8.95 91.26 -48.43
N SER A 11 -9.95 91.30 -47.53
CA SER A 11 -10.66 90.21 -46.82
C SER A 11 -9.91 89.00 -46.27
N CYS A 12 -10.00 88.84 -44.94
CA CYS A 12 -9.75 87.59 -44.21
C CYS A 12 -10.91 86.60 -44.37
N ASP A 13 -10.60 85.34 -44.68
CA ASP A 13 -11.40 84.18 -44.30
C ASP A 13 -10.45 83.09 -43.77
N LYS A 14 -10.71 82.61 -42.54
CA LYS A 14 -9.96 81.51 -41.90
C LYS A 14 -10.66 80.17 -42.18
N PRO A 15 -9.96 79.14 -42.68
CA PRO A 15 -10.50 77.78 -42.65
C PRO A 15 -10.20 77.07 -41.31
N ALA A 16 -11.15 76.26 -40.86
CA ALA A 16 -11.06 75.40 -39.68
C ALA A 16 -10.03 74.25 -39.85
N PRO A 17 -9.43 73.74 -38.76
CA PRO A 17 -8.47 72.64 -38.85
C PRO A 17 -9.15 71.28 -39.12
N PRO A 18 -8.54 70.40 -39.91
CA PRO A 18 -9.07 69.06 -40.17
C PRO A 18 -8.94 68.15 -38.93
N SER A 19 -10.00 67.41 -38.64
CA SER A 19 -10.02 66.33 -37.66
C SER A 19 -9.17 65.15 -38.15
N CYS A 20 -8.11 64.79 -37.42
CA CYS A 20 -7.35 63.57 -37.66
C CYS A 20 -8.17 62.34 -37.19
N PRO A 21 -8.45 61.35 -38.05
CA PRO A 21 -9.03 60.10 -37.60
C PRO A 21 -7.98 59.31 -36.81
N ASN A 22 -8.36 58.81 -35.63
CA ASN A 22 -7.55 57.91 -34.81
C ASN A 22 -7.24 56.62 -35.57
N ARG A 23 -6.17 56.61 -36.37
CA ARG A 23 -5.52 55.38 -36.81
C ARG A 23 -4.89 54.76 -35.58
N VAL A 24 -5.63 53.85 -34.95
CA VAL A 24 -5.07 52.86 -34.04
C VAL A 24 -3.93 52.20 -34.81
N GLY A 25 -2.69 52.55 -34.46
CA GLY A 25 -1.53 52.14 -35.24
C GLY A 25 -1.45 50.61 -35.32
N PRO A 26 -0.91 50.04 -36.42
CA PRO A 26 -0.75 48.59 -36.57
C PRO A 26 0.01 47.95 -35.39
N TRP A 27 0.79 48.74 -34.65
CA TRP A 27 1.47 48.38 -33.41
C TRP A 27 0.51 47.97 -32.27
N LEU A 28 -0.63 48.66 -32.09
CA LEU A 28 -1.60 48.31 -31.05
C LEU A 28 -2.32 47.00 -31.38
N LEU A 29 -2.59 46.76 -32.67
CA LEU A 29 -3.15 45.49 -33.13
C LEU A 29 -2.17 44.33 -32.91
N SER A 30 -0.87 44.56 -33.17
CA SER A 30 0.19 43.58 -32.92
C SER A 30 0.34 43.25 -31.44
N ILE A 31 0.33 44.25 -30.56
CA ILE A 31 0.40 44.05 -29.11
C ILE A 31 -0.81 43.25 -28.62
N LEU A 32 -2.01 43.58 -29.08
CA LEU A 32 -3.23 42.88 -28.69
C LEU A 32 -3.21 41.41 -29.14
N LEU A 33 -2.72 41.13 -30.35
CA LEU A 33 -2.53 39.76 -30.84
C LEU A 33 -1.57 38.97 -29.94
N HIS A 34 -0.43 39.55 -29.56
CA HIS A 34 0.54 38.88 -28.69
C HIS A 34 -0.03 38.62 -27.30
N VAL A 35 -0.78 39.56 -26.72
CA VAL A 35 -1.43 39.37 -25.41
C VAL A 35 -2.44 38.24 -25.47
N VAL A 36 -3.23 38.14 -26.54
CA VAL A 36 -4.19 37.04 -26.73
C VAL A 36 -3.46 35.70 -26.87
N LEU A 37 -2.39 35.63 -27.65
CA LEU A 37 -1.60 34.40 -27.81
C LEU A 37 -0.97 33.95 -26.48
N ILE A 38 -0.44 34.87 -25.69
CA ILE A 38 0.11 34.57 -24.36
C ILE A 38 -1.00 34.08 -23.42
N ALA A 39 -2.16 34.72 -23.43
CA ALA A 39 -3.29 34.29 -22.60
C ALA A 39 -3.78 32.89 -22.99
N VAL A 40 -3.88 32.59 -24.28
CA VAL A 40 -4.23 31.25 -24.78
C VAL A 40 -3.18 30.22 -24.37
N ALA A 41 -1.89 30.53 -24.50
CA ALA A 41 -0.80 29.64 -24.08
C ALA A 41 -0.82 29.38 -22.57
N LEU A 42 -1.04 30.41 -21.76
CA LEU A 42 -1.18 30.28 -20.30
C LEU A 42 -2.40 29.45 -19.91
N LEU A 43 -3.54 29.66 -20.56
CA LEU A 43 -4.74 28.85 -20.36
C LEU A 43 -4.50 27.39 -20.74
N TRP A 44 -3.73 27.13 -21.81
CA TRP A 44 -3.37 25.77 -22.22
C TRP A 44 -2.45 25.09 -21.18
N VAL A 45 -1.42 25.80 -20.72
CA VAL A 45 -0.49 25.33 -19.68
C VAL A 45 -1.19 25.11 -18.34
N TRP A 46 -2.17 25.94 -17.98
CA TRP A 46 -2.90 25.81 -16.71
C TRP A 46 -4.03 24.78 -16.77
N ARG A 47 -4.58 24.52 -17.95
CA ARG A 47 -5.57 23.48 -18.18
C ARG A 47 -4.95 22.08 -18.05
N ASP A 48 -3.70 21.96 -18.48
CA ASP A 48 -2.89 20.76 -18.29
C ASP A 48 -1.91 20.99 -17.13
N LYS A 49 -2.42 21.03 -15.88
CA LYS A 49 -1.54 20.64 -14.76
C LYS A 49 -0.95 19.29 -15.16
N PRO A 50 0.38 19.11 -15.15
CA PRO A 50 0.96 17.80 -15.41
C PRO A 50 0.40 16.88 -14.35
N GLN A 51 -0.59 16.09 -14.75
CA GLN A 51 -0.95 14.86 -14.08
C GLN A 51 0.37 14.11 -14.09
N THR A 52 1.11 14.13 -12.98
CA THR A 52 2.15 13.16 -12.73
C THR A 52 1.49 11.85 -13.07
N GLN A 53 1.87 11.26 -14.21
CA GLN A 53 1.29 10.02 -14.68
C GLN A 53 1.59 9.02 -13.56
N ARG A 54 0.63 8.84 -12.64
CA ARG A 54 0.60 7.72 -11.73
C ARG A 54 0.52 6.55 -12.67
N GLN A 55 1.67 5.92 -12.90
CA GLN A 55 1.76 4.81 -13.81
C GLN A 55 0.65 3.84 -13.43
N PRO A 56 -0.04 3.22 -14.41
CA PRO A 56 -0.97 2.16 -14.08
C PRO A 56 -0.24 1.21 -13.14
N VAL A 57 -0.80 0.96 -11.95
CA VAL A 57 -0.32 -0.08 -11.05
C VAL A 57 -0.45 -1.36 -11.88
N ILE A 58 0.61 -1.73 -12.59
CA ILE A 58 0.80 -3.04 -13.17
C ILE A 58 1.47 -3.79 -12.03
N PRO A 59 0.72 -4.50 -11.17
CA PRO A 59 1.32 -5.30 -10.12
C PRO A 59 2.14 -6.37 -10.82
N THR A 60 3.45 -6.16 -10.89
CA THR A 60 4.39 -7.22 -11.21
C THR A 60 4.39 -8.10 -9.97
N ALA A 61 3.46 -9.05 -9.92
CA ALA A 61 3.54 -10.17 -9.00
C ALA A 61 4.69 -11.07 -9.48
N THR A 62 5.93 -10.60 -9.33
CA THR A 62 7.06 -11.50 -9.24
C THR A 62 6.98 -12.12 -7.86
N LEU A 63 6.34 -13.30 -7.79
CA LEU A 63 6.65 -14.28 -6.77
C LEU A 63 8.16 -14.37 -6.70
N SER A 64 8.76 -13.73 -5.68
CA SER A 64 10.15 -13.97 -5.36
C SER A 64 10.23 -15.41 -4.89
N ALA A 65 10.59 -16.28 -5.83
CA ALA A 65 11.46 -17.40 -5.62
C ALA A 65 12.72 -16.92 -4.89
N MET A 66 12.62 -16.70 -3.58
CA MET A 66 13.76 -16.52 -2.67
C MET A 66 13.54 -17.32 -1.37
N ALA A 67 12.93 -18.49 -1.49
CA ALA A 67 13.31 -19.63 -0.66
C ALA A 67 14.41 -20.37 -1.44
N GLY A 68 15.64 -20.34 -0.92
CA GLY A 68 16.82 -20.82 -1.62
C GLY A 68 16.75 -22.29 -2.04
N GLY A 69 17.16 -22.54 -3.27
CA GLY A 69 17.42 -23.87 -3.84
C GLY A 69 17.56 -23.76 -5.36
N PRO A 70 18.57 -24.38 -5.99
CA PRO A 70 18.71 -24.31 -7.45
C PRO A 70 17.50 -24.97 -8.12
N ALA A 71 16.85 -24.23 -9.00
CA ALA A 71 15.70 -24.69 -9.77
C ALA A 71 16.12 -25.83 -10.72
N ILE A 72 15.71 -27.06 -10.38
CA ILE A 72 15.66 -28.17 -11.33
C ILE A 72 14.30 -28.06 -12.01
N ALA A 73 14.30 -27.81 -13.32
CA ALA A 73 13.10 -27.82 -14.14
C ALA A 73 12.42 -29.21 -14.10
N PRO A 74 11.09 -29.32 -13.99
CA PRO A 74 10.43 -30.60 -14.10
C PRO A 74 10.39 -31.01 -15.59
N ASP A 75 11.17 -32.04 -15.93
CA ASP A 75 11.04 -32.78 -17.17
C ASP A 75 9.71 -33.55 -17.14
N HIS A 76 8.83 -33.28 -18.11
CA HIS A 76 7.58 -33.99 -18.27
C HIS A 76 7.86 -35.31 -19.01
N GLN A 77 8.21 -36.36 -18.28
CA GLN A 77 8.09 -37.73 -18.79
C GLN A 77 7.05 -38.52 -18.00
N LEU A 78 6.02 -38.97 -18.72
CA LEU A 78 5.02 -39.93 -18.26
C LEU A 78 5.69 -41.21 -17.77
N ALA A 79 5.43 -41.58 -16.52
CA ALA A 79 5.54 -42.95 -16.06
C ALA A 79 4.28 -43.30 -15.24
N ASN A 80 3.36 -44.03 -15.90
CA ASN A 80 2.28 -44.74 -15.24
C ASN A 80 2.87 -45.86 -14.39
N THR A 81 3.00 -45.66 -13.07
CA THR A 81 3.06 -46.78 -12.12
C THR A 81 2.56 -46.30 -10.76
N ILE A 82 1.37 -46.74 -10.37
CA ILE A 82 0.86 -46.56 -9.00
C ILE A 82 1.57 -47.62 -8.14
N PRO A 83 2.35 -47.26 -7.10
CA PRO A 83 2.81 -48.26 -6.15
C PRO A 83 1.62 -48.75 -5.33
N THR A 84 1.36 -50.05 -5.36
CA THR A 84 0.46 -50.72 -4.43
C THR A 84 1.04 -50.61 -3.03
N VAL A 85 0.40 -49.83 -2.17
CA VAL A 85 0.71 -49.75 -0.74
C VAL A 85 0.22 -51.05 -0.10
N ASP A 86 1.15 -51.80 0.47
CA ASP A 86 0.86 -53.00 1.25
C ASP A 86 0.30 -52.59 2.62
N LEU A 87 -1.02 -52.72 2.78
CA LEU A 87 -1.74 -52.33 4.00
C LEU A 87 -1.40 -53.20 5.21
N ASP A 88 -0.79 -54.38 5.03
CA ASP A 88 -0.44 -55.29 6.13
C ASP A 88 0.82 -54.82 6.90
N ALA A 89 1.63 -53.92 6.33
CA ALA A 89 2.82 -53.36 6.97
C ALA A 89 2.53 -52.20 7.94
N LEU A 90 1.31 -51.65 7.96
CA LEU A 90 0.94 -50.50 8.81
C LEU A 90 0.24 -50.90 10.13
N MET A 91 0.07 -52.19 10.40
CA MET A 91 -0.69 -52.69 11.56
C MET A 91 0.14 -53.44 12.61
N GLN A 92 1.46 -53.21 12.67
CA GLN A 92 2.28 -53.72 13.78
C GLN A 92 2.59 -52.60 14.79
N PRO A 93 2.12 -52.70 16.05
CA PRO A 93 2.54 -51.80 17.12
C PRO A 93 3.89 -52.26 17.67
N SER A 94 4.98 -51.60 17.27
CA SER A 94 6.27 -51.72 17.96
C SER A 94 6.38 -50.61 19.01
N PHE A 95 6.29 -50.99 20.28
CA PHE A 95 6.62 -50.12 21.41
C PHE A 95 8.11 -50.27 21.72
N ASP A 96 8.91 -49.25 21.41
CA ASP A 96 10.28 -49.15 21.91
C ASP A 96 10.25 -48.56 23.34
N PRO A 97 10.81 -49.26 24.36
CA PRO A 97 10.93 -48.68 25.69
C PRO A 97 12.06 -47.63 25.74
N LEU A 98 11.73 -46.44 26.26
CA LEU A 98 12.69 -45.39 26.60
C LEU A 98 13.64 -45.86 27.72
N PRO A 99 14.97 -45.76 27.56
CA PRO A 99 15.90 -46.02 28.65
C PRO A 99 16.10 -44.77 29.52
N GLY A 100 15.92 -44.91 30.85
CA GLY A 100 16.52 -43.98 31.83
C GLY A 100 15.60 -43.30 32.86
N LEU A 101 14.65 -44.02 33.46
CA LEU A 101 13.94 -43.54 34.66
C LEU A 101 13.94 -44.60 35.77
N ASP A 102 15.10 -44.79 36.40
CA ASP A 102 15.18 -45.52 37.64
C ASP A 102 14.94 -44.56 38.81
N THR A 103 13.76 -44.71 39.40
CA THR A 103 13.40 -44.14 40.69
C THR A 103 13.99 -45.02 41.78
N SER A 104 14.93 -44.48 42.56
CA SER A 104 15.42 -45.13 43.78
C SER A 104 15.70 -44.06 44.82
N ASN A 105 14.77 -43.95 45.76
CA ASN A 105 14.91 -43.19 46.99
C ASN A 105 16.04 -43.78 47.83
N ASN A 106 17.13 -43.04 48.01
CA ASN A 106 17.85 -43.07 49.29
C ASN A 106 18.58 -41.74 49.51
N MET A 107 18.31 -41.12 50.67
CA MET A 107 18.96 -39.89 51.12
C MET A 107 20.41 -40.15 51.49
N ASP A 108 21.31 -39.25 51.10
CA ASP A 108 22.45 -38.85 51.94
C ASP A 108 22.78 -37.38 51.66
N THR A 109 22.56 -36.55 52.67
CA THR A 109 22.76 -35.09 52.65
C THR A 109 23.95 -34.75 53.55
N ALA A 110 25.17 -34.87 53.03
CA ALA A 110 26.36 -34.20 53.56
C ALA A 110 27.57 -34.57 52.72
N SER A 111 27.86 -33.82 51.66
CA SER A 111 29.22 -33.73 51.09
C SER A 111 29.33 -32.55 50.13
N LEU A 112 30.04 -31.51 50.61
CA LEU A 112 31.08 -30.76 49.87
C LEU A 112 30.57 -29.87 48.72
N LEU A 113 30.12 -28.63 48.92
CA LEU A 113 30.86 -27.39 49.23
C LEU A 113 32.17 -27.14 48.43
N LEU A 114 32.02 -26.28 47.41
CA LEU A 114 32.93 -25.23 46.86
C LEU A 114 34.15 -25.66 46.00
N PRO A 115 34.79 -24.78 45.18
CA PRO A 115 34.54 -23.33 44.91
C PRO A 115 34.49 -22.91 43.42
N ILE A 116 34.09 -21.65 43.20
CA ILE A 116 34.15 -20.90 41.93
C ILE A 116 35.59 -20.41 41.69
N THR A 117 36.16 -20.66 40.52
CA THR A 117 37.47 -20.13 40.10
C THR A 117 37.31 -19.27 38.84
N GLN A 118 37.66 -17.98 38.94
CA GLN A 118 37.88 -17.07 37.82
C GLN A 118 39.25 -17.33 37.16
N PRO A 119 39.41 -16.97 35.87
CA PRO A 119 40.71 -16.45 35.42
C PRO A 119 40.61 -15.05 34.79
N GLN A 120 41.54 -14.19 35.19
CA GLN A 120 41.91 -12.90 34.58
C GLN A 120 43.03 -13.10 33.51
N PRO A 121 43.59 -12.07 32.85
CA PRO A 121 43.85 -12.06 31.42
C PRO A 121 45.34 -12.21 31.07
N ASP A 122 45.65 -12.82 29.92
CA ASP A 122 46.97 -12.69 29.31
C ASP A 122 46.87 -12.17 27.87
N SER A 123 47.61 -11.09 27.65
CA SER A 123 47.85 -10.46 26.37
C SER A 123 49.00 -11.18 25.66
N GLN A 124 48.79 -11.65 24.43
CA GLN A 124 49.88 -11.77 23.45
C GLN A 124 49.41 -11.39 22.05
N ALA A 125 50.17 -10.48 21.46
CA ALA A 125 50.02 -9.96 20.12
C ALA A 125 50.40 -11.00 19.07
N ALA A 126 49.62 -11.08 17.99
CA ALA A 126 50.08 -11.55 16.70
C ALA A 126 49.32 -10.83 15.60
N SER A 127 50.00 -9.82 15.03
CA SER A 127 49.62 -9.12 13.82
C SER A 127 49.59 -10.08 12.64
N GLN A 128 48.45 -10.22 11.98
CA GLN A 128 48.38 -10.73 10.60
C GLN A 128 47.44 -9.85 9.79
N THR A 129 48.06 -8.91 9.08
CA THR A 129 47.48 -8.04 8.07
C THR A 129 47.19 -8.87 6.82
N ALA A 130 45.92 -9.12 6.52
CA ALA A 130 45.51 -9.64 5.22
C ALA A 130 45.01 -8.48 4.35
N PRO A 131 45.53 -8.29 3.12
CA PRO A 131 45.03 -7.27 2.22
C PRO A 131 43.72 -7.74 1.59
N SER A 132 42.60 -7.07 1.90
CA SER A 132 41.39 -7.22 1.11
C SER A 132 41.58 -6.50 -0.24
N PRO A 133 41.46 -7.19 -1.38
CA PRO A 133 41.38 -6.49 -2.66
C PRO A 133 40.04 -5.76 -2.72
N SER A 134 40.12 -4.44 -2.75
CA SER A 134 39.04 -3.55 -3.16
C SER A 134 38.57 -3.98 -4.56
N ARG A 135 37.50 -4.80 -4.63
CA ARG A 135 36.69 -4.95 -5.83
C ARG A 135 35.95 -3.64 -6.03
N THR A 136 36.54 -2.80 -6.88
CA THR A 136 35.80 -1.86 -7.70
C THR A 136 34.72 -2.65 -8.44
N ASN A 137 33.47 -2.51 -8.01
CA ASN A 137 32.33 -3.07 -8.72
C ASN A 137 32.21 -2.35 -10.07
N PRO A 138 32.37 -3.02 -11.23
CA PRO A 138 32.23 -2.40 -12.54
C PRO A 138 30.76 -2.20 -12.94
N PHE A 139 29.84 -2.18 -11.98
CA PHE A 139 28.39 -2.12 -12.18
C PHE A 139 27.74 -0.82 -11.66
N ALA A 140 28.55 0.18 -11.29
CA ALA A 140 28.07 1.51 -10.90
C ALA A 140 27.39 2.32 -12.04
N GLY A 141 27.21 1.73 -13.23
CA GLY A 141 26.67 2.37 -14.42
C GLY A 141 25.27 1.93 -14.85
N LEU A 142 24.57 1.08 -14.09
CA LEU A 142 23.21 0.64 -14.43
C LEU A 142 22.29 0.89 -13.23
N MET A 143 21.83 2.14 -13.10
CA MET A 143 20.71 2.46 -12.21
C MET A 143 19.49 1.68 -12.72
N PRO A 144 18.93 0.72 -11.96
CA PRO A 144 17.56 0.33 -12.20
C PRO A 144 16.70 1.57 -11.96
N HIS A 145 15.60 1.71 -12.70
CA HIS A 145 14.55 2.66 -12.34
C HIS A 145 14.34 2.62 -10.82
N ALA A 146 14.31 3.79 -10.18
CA ALA A 146 14.07 3.91 -8.75
C ALA A 146 12.99 2.90 -8.36
N LEU A 147 13.34 1.95 -7.49
CA LEU A 147 12.44 0.89 -7.05
C LEU A 147 11.21 1.58 -6.46
N GLU A 148 10.15 1.62 -7.25
CA GLU A 148 8.90 2.25 -6.86
C GLU A 148 8.41 1.58 -5.55
N PRO A 149 7.95 2.35 -4.56
CA PRO A 149 7.64 1.79 -3.24
C PRO A 149 6.46 0.80 -3.31
N VAL A 150 6.71 -0.48 -3.05
CA VAL A 150 5.67 -1.52 -3.07
C VAL A 150 5.13 -1.76 -1.66
N ALA A 151 3.81 -1.63 -1.49
CA ALA A 151 3.10 -2.08 -0.29
C ALA A 151 2.48 -3.45 -0.56
N ALA A 152 2.55 -4.37 0.40
CA ALA A 152 1.97 -5.70 0.28
C ALA A 152 1.26 -6.17 1.55
N PHE A 153 0.05 -6.73 1.42
CA PHE A 153 -0.74 -7.27 2.52
C PHE A 153 -1.47 -8.54 2.07
N PHE A 154 -1.30 -9.66 2.79
CA PHE A 154 -1.81 -10.98 2.40
C PHE A 154 -1.51 -11.37 0.94
N GLY A 155 -0.29 -11.10 0.48
CA GLY A 155 0.15 -11.44 -0.87
C GLY A 155 -0.35 -10.51 -1.98
N VAL A 156 -1.24 -9.56 -1.67
CA VAL A 156 -1.64 -8.51 -2.60
C VAL A 156 -0.63 -7.37 -2.52
N ALA A 157 -0.03 -7.01 -3.65
CA ALA A 157 0.99 -5.97 -3.73
C ALA A 157 0.64 -4.89 -4.75
N GLY A 158 1.06 -3.65 -4.48
CA GLY A 158 0.94 -2.54 -5.42
C GLY A 158 1.92 -1.42 -5.11
N ASN A 159 2.25 -0.65 -6.13
CA ASN A 159 3.07 0.55 -5.99
C ASN A 159 2.22 1.68 -5.39
N ALA A 160 2.64 2.23 -4.25
CA ALA A 160 1.90 3.28 -3.55
C ALA A 160 2.81 4.15 -2.70
N GLN A 161 2.58 5.46 -2.72
CA GLN A 161 3.16 6.38 -1.74
C GLN A 161 2.28 6.49 -0.51
N ASN A 162 0.95 6.50 -0.67
CA ASN A 162 -0.02 6.59 0.42
C ASN A 162 -0.83 5.28 0.53
N VAL A 163 -0.71 4.60 1.66
CA VAL A 163 -1.33 3.29 1.92
C VAL A 163 -2.29 3.38 3.09
N VAL A 164 -3.53 2.90 2.94
CA VAL A 164 -4.48 2.83 4.06
C VAL A 164 -4.93 1.39 4.25
N TYR A 165 -4.75 0.87 5.47
CA TYR A 165 -5.27 -0.43 5.87
C TYR A 165 -6.63 -0.23 6.55
N VAL A 166 -7.64 -0.96 6.08
CA VAL A 166 -8.99 -0.98 6.63
C VAL A 166 -9.29 -2.41 7.04
N VAL A 167 -9.35 -2.66 8.35
CA VAL A 167 -9.34 -4.02 8.91
C VAL A 167 -10.60 -4.24 9.73
N ASP A 168 -11.34 -5.31 9.41
CA ASP A 168 -12.47 -5.73 10.20
C ASP A 168 -12.01 -6.25 11.58
N ALA A 169 -12.67 -5.80 12.63
CA ALA A 169 -12.57 -6.31 13.99
C ALA A 169 -13.98 -6.64 14.53
N SER A 170 -14.86 -7.12 13.68
CA SER A 170 -16.18 -7.63 14.05
C SER A 170 -16.07 -8.96 14.81
N GLY A 171 -17.15 -9.33 15.51
CA GLY A 171 -17.15 -10.50 16.39
C GLY A 171 -16.89 -11.84 15.68
N SER A 172 -17.08 -11.94 14.36
CA SER A 172 -16.75 -13.14 13.60
C SER A 172 -15.25 -13.41 13.48
N LEU A 173 -14.42 -12.40 13.76
CA LEU A 173 -12.96 -12.51 13.72
C LEU A 173 -12.33 -12.72 15.11
N ILE A 174 -13.09 -13.02 16.16
CA ILE A 174 -12.53 -13.19 17.52
C ILE A 174 -11.34 -14.17 17.53
N ASP A 175 -11.49 -15.34 16.91
CA ASP A 175 -10.45 -16.37 16.94
C ASP A 175 -9.29 -16.09 15.96
N THR A 176 -9.49 -15.19 15.01
CA THR A 176 -8.59 -15.00 13.86
C THR A 176 -7.93 -13.62 13.80
N LEU A 177 -8.47 -12.65 14.54
CA LEU A 177 -7.95 -11.30 14.67
C LEU A 177 -6.45 -11.29 15.07
N PRO A 178 -5.95 -12.15 15.99
CA PRO A 178 -4.51 -12.18 16.28
C PRO A 178 -3.63 -12.47 15.06
N TYR A 179 -4.07 -13.35 14.16
CA TYR A 179 -3.35 -13.67 12.93
C TYR A 179 -3.39 -12.51 11.93
N VAL A 180 -4.54 -11.84 11.82
CA VAL A 180 -4.71 -10.63 11.01
C VAL A 180 -3.77 -9.53 11.49
N LEU A 181 -3.66 -9.32 12.81
CA LEU A 181 -2.78 -8.32 13.41
C LEU A 181 -1.29 -8.67 13.24
N ALA A 182 -0.93 -9.95 13.27
CA ALA A 182 0.42 -10.41 12.99
C ALA A 182 0.84 -10.12 11.54
N GLU A 183 0.00 -10.45 10.56
CA GLU A 183 0.28 -10.15 9.15
C GLU A 183 0.21 -8.64 8.85
N LEU A 184 -0.66 -7.89 9.53
CA LEU A 184 -0.69 -6.43 9.45
C LEU A 184 0.62 -5.84 9.97
N SER A 185 1.11 -6.33 11.11
CA SER A 185 2.39 -5.92 11.68
C SER A 185 3.54 -6.20 10.71
N ARG A 186 3.54 -7.37 10.07
CA ARG A 186 4.52 -7.73 9.04
C ARG A 186 4.44 -6.81 7.82
N SER A 187 3.23 -6.47 7.36
CA SER A 187 3.02 -5.54 6.25
C SER A 187 3.55 -4.14 6.57
N ILE A 188 3.19 -3.58 7.73
CA ILE A 188 3.65 -2.25 8.17
C ILE A 188 5.18 -2.18 8.25
N ARG A 189 5.83 -3.23 8.77
CA ARG A 189 7.31 -3.30 8.87
C ARG A 189 8.01 -3.37 7.52
N ARG A 190 7.32 -3.78 6.45
CA ARG A 190 7.88 -3.86 5.09
C ARG A 190 7.72 -2.56 4.29
N LEU A 191 6.93 -1.60 4.77
CA LEU A 191 6.78 -0.31 4.11
C LEU A 191 8.14 0.40 4.06
N ALA A 192 8.44 0.99 2.92
CA ALA A 192 9.63 1.82 2.74
C ALA A 192 9.43 3.19 3.39
N GLU A 193 10.51 3.82 3.87
CA GLU A 193 10.45 5.07 4.62
C GLU A 193 9.82 6.24 3.84
N GLN A 194 9.92 6.24 2.50
CA GLN A 194 9.25 7.24 1.66
C GLN A 194 7.71 7.08 1.61
N GLN A 195 7.16 5.95 2.03
CA GLN A 195 5.72 5.71 2.05
C GLN A 195 5.07 6.33 3.28
N ARG A 196 3.77 6.60 3.18
CA ARG A 196 2.92 7.04 4.28
C ARG A 196 1.80 6.04 4.50
N PHE A 197 1.42 5.82 5.75
CA PHE A 197 0.39 4.86 6.08
C PHE A 197 -0.53 5.27 7.24
N THR A 198 -1.75 4.74 7.24
CA THR A 198 -2.60 4.66 8.43
C THR A 198 -3.39 3.37 8.46
N VAL A 199 -3.91 3.04 9.64
CA VAL A 199 -4.68 1.82 9.89
C VAL A 199 -5.98 2.22 10.57
N LEU A 200 -7.08 1.73 9.99
CA LEU A 200 -8.44 1.92 10.44
C LEU A 200 -9.04 0.56 10.76
N PHE A 201 -9.57 0.41 11.97
CA PHE A 201 -10.36 -0.74 12.38
C PHE A 201 -11.83 -0.37 12.44
N PHE A 202 -12.69 -1.28 12.04
CA PHE A 202 -14.14 -1.13 12.20
C PHE A 202 -14.72 -2.31 12.97
N GLN A 203 -15.60 -2.01 13.91
CA GLN A 203 -16.22 -2.99 14.81
C GLN A 203 -17.59 -2.46 15.23
N GLY A 204 -18.68 -3.10 14.78
CA GLY A 204 -20.00 -2.50 14.91
C GLY A 204 -20.10 -1.18 14.14
N ASN A 205 -20.54 -0.13 14.84
CA ASN A 205 -20.55 1.24 14.33
C ASN A 205 -19.33 2.06 14.80
N ASP A 206 -18.40 1.44 15.54
CA ASP A 206 -17.20 2.11 16.01
C ASP A 206 -16.13 2.09 14.91
N LEU A 207 -15.49 3.24 14.71
CA LEU A 207 -14.33 3.41 13.84
C LEU A 207 -13.14 3.80 14.71
N LEU A 208 -12.13 2.93 14.74
CA LEU A 208 -10.93 3.14 15.52
C LEU A 208 -9.74 3.36 14.58
N GLU A 209 -9.05 4.47 14.76
CA GLU A 209 -7.83 4.78 14.00
C GLU A 209 -6.62 4.72 14.93
N ILE A 210 -5.52 4.18 14.42
CA ILE A 210 -4.29 4.12 15.19
C ILE A 210 -3.70 5.53 15.40
N PRO A 211 -3.21 5.88 16.61
CA PRO A 211 -2.64 7.19 16.89
C PRO A 211 -1.22 7.35 16.31
N PRO A 212 -0.81 8.57 15.91
CA PRO A 212 -1.65 9.74 15.68
C PRO A 212 -2.60 9.53 14.48
N THR A 213 -3.74 10.22 14.49
CA THR A 213 -4.72 10.15 13.40
C THR A 213 -4.13 10.70 12.10
N GLY A 214 -4.44 10.06 10.97
CA GLY A 214 -4.00 10.43 9.63
C GLY A 214 -2.78 9.66 9.12
N LEU A 215 -2.45 9.91 7.85
CA LEU A 215 -1.29 9.31 7.19
C LEU A 215 0.02 9.79 7.83
N ARG A 216 0.84 8.85 8.30
CA ARG A 216 2.18 9.11 8.86
C ARG A 216 3.26 8.46 8.00
N GLN A 217 4.44 9.08 7.93
CA GLN A 217 5.58 8.50 7.23
C GLN A 217 5.99 7.16 7.87
N ALA A 218 6.36 6.18 7.06
CA ALA A 218 6.78 4.85 7.47
C ALA A 218 8.22 4.81 8.00
N THR A 219 8.58 5.74 8.88
CA THR A 219 9.85 5.71 9.61
C THR A 219 9.84 4.53 10.59
N ALA A 220 11.03 4.02 10.94
CA ALA A 220 11.16 2.91 11.89
C ALA A 220 10.42 3.18 13.22
N VAL A 221 10.46 4.43 13.70
CA VAL A 221 9.76 4.85 14.93
C VAL A 221 8.24 4.78 14.77
N ASN A 222 7.70 5.27 13.65
CA ASN A 222 6.27 5.24 13.39
C ASN A 222 5.75 3.83 13.13
N GLN A 223 6.52 3.00 12.42
CA GLN A 223 6.22 1.58 12.24
C GLN A 223 6.19 0.85 13.58
N GLN A 224 7.21 1.04 14.43
CA GLN A 224 7.27 0.41 15.75
C GLN A 224 6.10 0.84 16.64
N ARG A 225 5.76 2.13 16.66
CA ARG A 225 4.60 2.63 17.42
C ARG A 225 3.29 2.03 16.92
N ALA A 226 3.10 1.95 15.60
CA ALA A 226 1.91 1.33 15.02
C ALA A 226 1.82 -0.15 15.40
N VAL A 227 2.92 -0.91 15.26
CA VAL A 227 2.97 -2.34 15.61
C VAL A 227 2.71 -2.57 17.10
N GLN A 228 3.29 -1.75 17.97
CA GLN A 228 3.05 -1.86 19.41
C GLN A 228 1.59 -1.53 19.77
N TRP A 229 0.97 -0.58 19.08
CA TRP A 229 -0.42 -0.22 19.34
C TRP A 229 -1.41 -1.31 18.88
N ILE A 230 -1.15 -1.97 17.75
CA ILE A 230 -1.99 -3.08 17.24
C ILE A 230 -1.69 -4.43 17.92
N ASP A 231 -0.71 -4.47 18.83
CA ASP A 231 -0.36 -5.69 19.55
C ASP A 231 -1.57 -6.16 20.40
N PRO A 232 -2.04 -7.41 20.23
CA PRO A 232 -3.09 -7.97 21.07
C PRO A 232 -2.82 -7.84 22.58
N ALA A 233 -1.56 -7.92 23.00
CA ALA A 233 -1.17 -7.78 24.40
C ALA A 233 -1.37 -6.36 24.97
N GLY A 234 -1.45 -5.35 24.10
CA GLY A 234 -1.70 -3.96 24.48
C GLY A 234 -3.14 -3.68 24.91
N GLY A 235 -4.09 -4.58 24.60
CA GLY A 235 -5.49 -4.45 25.01
C GLY A 235 -6.22 -3.25 24.40
N HIS A 236 -5.75 -2.73 23.26
CA HIS A 236 -6.36 -1.57 22.58
C HIS A 236 -7.46 -1.96 21.59
N LEU A 237 -7.48 -3.23 21.15
CA LEU A 237 -8.36 -3.72 20.11
C LEU A 237 -8.90 -5.11 20.49
N PHE A 238 -10.21 -5.28 20.41
CA PHE A 238 -10.89 -6.57 20.65
C PHE A 238 -12.01 -6.74 19.65
N ALA A 239 -12.12 -7.92 19.04
CA ALA A 239 -13.16 -8.19 18.08
C ALA A 239 -14.56 -8.10 18.74
N LYS A 240 -15.44 -7.25 18.21
CA LYS A 240 -16.80 -7.07 18.74
C LYS A 240 -17.80 -6.54 17.71
N GLY A 241 -19.08 -6.81 17.96
CA GLY A 241 -20.17 -6.21 17.19
C GLY A 241 -20.27 -6.75 15.75
N ARG A 242 -21.17 -6.12 14.98
CA ARG A 242 -21.41 -6.46 13.57
C ARG A 242 -20.37 -5.81 12.67
N SER A 243 -20.09 -6.40 11.51
CA SER A 243 -19.25 -5.75 10.49
C SER A 243 -20.01 -4.56 9.86
N ASN A 244 -19.38 -3.39 9.70
CA ASN A 244 -19.86 -2.26 8.91
C ASN A 244 -18.65 -1.45 8.37
N PRO A 245 -18.17 -1.77 7.17
CA PRO A 245 -16.95 -1.16 6.63
C PRO A 245 -17.16 0.25 6.06
N LEU A 246 -18.40 0.69 5.82
CA LEU A 246 -18.66 1.92 5.06
C LEU A 246 -18.10 3.20 5.73
N PRO A 247 -18.26 3.44 7.05
CA PRO A 247 -17.63 4.58 7.70
C PRO A 247 -16.11 4.56 7.61
N ALA A 248 -15.50 3.38 7.76
CA ALA A 248 -14.05 3.21 7.69
C ALA A 248 -13.52 3.44 6.28
N LEU A 249 -14.17 2.90 5.25
CA LEU A 249 -13.84 3.13 3.85
C LEU A 249 -13.98 4.60 3.46
N ARG A 250 -15.04 5.28 3.90
CA ARG A 250 -15.19 6.73 3.64
C ARG A 250 -14.06 7.53 4.28
N LYS A 251 -13.69 7.21 5.52
CA LYS A 251 -12.55 7.86 6.18
C LYS A 251 -11.23 7.54 5.48
N ALA A 252 -11.02 6.29 5.07
CA ALA A 252 -9.84 5.85 4.35
C ALA A 252 -9.67 6.61 3.02
N LEU A 253 -10.72 6.66 2.22
CA LEU A 253 -10.73 7.35 0.92
C LEU A 253 -10.59 8.86 1.06
N GLY A 254 -11.06 9.44 2.17
CA GLY A 254 -10.85 10.85 2.52
C GLY A 254 -9.39 11.24 2.76
N TYR A 255 -8.48 10.28 2.98
CA TYR A 255 -7.04 10.53 3.00
C TYR A 255 -6.39 10.57 1.62
N GLU A 256 -7.17 10.43 0.54
CA GLU A 256 -6.72 10.39 -0.84
C GLU A 256 -5.55 9.40 -1.08
N PRO A 257 -5.67 8.13 -0.63
CA PRO A 257 -4.59 7.17 -0.75
C PRO A 257 -4.37 6.73 -2.20
N ASP A 258 -3.21 6.14 -2.48
CA ASP A 258 -2.98 5.42 -3.72
C ASP A 258 -3.61 4.03 -3.64
N ILE A 259 -3.48 3.39 -2.48
CA ILE A 259 -3.97 2.04 -2.21
C ILE A 259 -4.74 1.97 -0.89
N VAL A 260 -5.90 1.31 -0.93
CA VAL A 260 -6.64 0.84 0.23
C VAL A 260 -6.58 -0.69 0.26
N PHE A 261 -6.14 -1.26 1.37
CA PHE A 261 -6.30 -2.68 1.66
C PHE A 261 -7.49 -2.88 2.60
N LEU A 262 -8.57 -3.47 2.11
CA LEU A 262 -9.74 -3.85 2.89
C LEU A 262 -9.64 -5.33 3.26
N LEU A 263 -9.58 -5.65 4.55
CA LEU A 263 -9.70 -7.02 5.06
C LEU A 263 -11.01 -7.16 5.82
N THR A 264 -11.83 -8.13 5.41
CA THR A 264 -13.13 -8.41 6.03
C THR A 264 -13.56 -9.84 5.72
N ASP A 265 -14.41 -10.44 6.55
CA ASP A 265 -14.97 -11.76 6.28
C ASP A 265 -16.06 -11.72 5.18
N ASN A 266 -16.81 -10.62 5.14
CA ASN A 266 -17.88 -10.39 4.19
C ASN A 266 -18.11 -8.89 3.95
N LEU A 267 -18.85 -8.57 2.89
CA LEU A 267 -19.39 -7.24 2.60
C LEU A 267 -20.81 -7.41 2.04
N ALA A 268 -21.80 -6.78 2.67
CA ALA A 268 -23.19 -6.75 2.22
C ALA A 268 -23.90 -5.46 2.64
N ALA A 269 -24.86 -4.97 1.86
CA ALA A 269 -25.62 -3.76 2.20
C ALA A 269 -26.39 -3.87 3.53
N GLN A 270 -26.79 -5.08 3.89
CA GLN A 270 -27.45 -5.38 5.18
C GLN A 270 -26.56 -5.08 6.39
N GLN A 271 -25.24 -5.03 6.21
CA GLN A 271 -24.28 -4.69 7.26
C GLN A 271 -24.14 -3.16 7.43
N THR A 272 -24.47 -2.39 6.39
CA THR A 272 -24.16 -0.95 6.31
C THR A 272 -25.40 -0.06 6.46
N GLY A 273 -26.60 -0.66 6.58
CA GLY A 273 -27.87 0.08 6.56
C GLY A 273 -28.22 0.68 5.20
N VAL A 274 -27.58 0.18 4.13
CA VAL A 274 -27.82 0.60 2.75
C VAL A 274 -28.88 -0.33 2.14
N GLN A 275 -29.67 0.20 1.20
CA GLN A 275 -30.81 -0.51 0.61
C GLN A 275 -30.41 -1.80 -0.12
N ASP A 276 -29.34 -1.75 -0.92
CA ASP A 276 -28.87 -2.86 -1.72
C ASP A 276 -27.37 -2.75 -2.02
N ASP A 277 -26.78 -3.85 -2.46
CA ASP A 277 -25.33 -3.97 -2.71
C ASP A 277 -24.84 -3.03 -3.81
N GLN A 278 -25.68 -2.75 -4.81
CA GLN A 278 -25.32 -1.83 -5.89
C GLN A 278 -25.22 -0.39 -5.37
N THR A 279 -26.15 0.01 -4.50
CA THR A 279 -26.13 1.30 -3.83
C THR A 279 -24.92 1.42 -2.92
N LEU A 280 -24.52 0.35 -2.24
CA LEU A 280 -23.31 0.33 -1.43
C LEU A 280 -22.05 0.55 -2.29
N LEU A 281 -21.90 -0.19 -3.39
CA LEU A 281 -20.80 0.00 -4.34
C LEU A 281 -20.79 1.42 -4.90
N ASN A 282 -21.95 1.96 -5.28
CA ASN A 282 -22.05 3.33 -5.78
C ASN A 282 -21.62 4.37 -4.75
N GLN A 283 -21.97 4.19 -3.47
CA GLN A 283 -21.53 5.08 -2.40
C GLN A 283 -20.01 5.03 -2.19
N ILE A 284 -19.41 3.83 -2.25
CA ILE A 284 -17.95 3.68 -2.18
C ILE A 284 -17.28 4.34 -3.39
N ALA A 285 -17.85 4.16 -4.59
CA ALA A 285 -17.35 4.78 -5.80
C ALA A 285 -17.41 6.31 -5.76
N GLN A 286 -18.49 6.88 -5.21
CA GLN A 286 -18.62 8.33 -5.01
C GLN A 286 -17.62 8.86 -3.98
N ALA A 287 -17.28 8.06 -2.96
CA ALA A 287 -16.28 8.43 -1.96
C ALA A 287 -14.84 8.35 -2.51
N ASN A 288 -14.57 7.52 -3.52
CA ASN A 288 -13.25 7.33 -4.09
C ASN A 288 -12.90 8.37 -5.17
N THR A 289 -12.87 9.64 -4.78
CA THR A 289 -12.59 10.78 -5.68
C THR A 289 -11.15 10.76 -6.22
N ALA A 290 -10.20 10.29 -5.40
CA ALA A 290 -8.78 10.20 -5.75
C ALA A 290 -8.42 8.98 -6.62
N LYS A 291 -9.40 8.12 -6.95
CA LYS A 291 -9.22 6.88 -7.73
C LYS A 291 -8.17 5.94 -7.12
N ALA A 292 -8.19 5.80 -5.80
CA ALA A 292 -7.39 4.83 -5.08
C ALA A 292 -7.70 3.40 -5.54
N ALA A 293 -6.69 2.56 -5.66
CA ALA A 293 -6.90 1.13 -5.86
C ALA A 293 -7.39 0.47 -4.57
N ILE A 294 -8.50 -0.28 -4.63
CA ILE A 294 -9.08 -0.95 -3.46
C ILE A 294 -8.83 -2.45 -3.59
N HIS A 295 -7.85 -2.98 -2.85
CA HIS A 295 -7.63 -4.41 -2.74
C HIS A 295 -8.50 -4.98 -1.64
N THR A 296 -9.16 -6.12 -1.91
CA THR A 296 -10.05 -6.78 -0.96
C THR A 296 -9.49 -8.16 -0.58
N ILE A 297 -9.44 -8.41 0.72
CA ILE A 297 -8.95 -9.66 1.31
C ILE A 297 -10.12 -10.24 2.09
N GLN A 298 -10.71 -11.30 1.53
CA GLN A 298 -11.81 -12.01 2.17
C GLN A 298 -11.25 -13.08 3.11
N PHE A 299 -11.75 -13.11 4.34
CA PHE A 299 -11.24 -13.96 5.40
C PHE A 299 -12.28 -15.02 5.84
N LEU A 300 -11.84 -16.26 6.06
CA LEU A 300 -12.62 -17.40 6.60
C LEU A 300 -13.74 -17.95 5.72
N TYR A 301 -14.78 -17.16 5.51
CA TYR A 301 -15.99 -17.60 4.85
C TYR A 301 -15.89 -17.24 3.38
N GLN A 302 -15.62 -18.23 2.53
CA GLN A 302 -15.79 -18.02 1.11
C GLN A 302 -17.28 -17.77 0.86
N ASP A 303 -17.61 -16.67 0.19
CA ASP A 303 -19.00 -16.40 -0.18
C ASP A 303 -19.54 -17.62 -0.94
N ALA A 304 -20.53 -18.29 -0.34
CA ALA A 304 -21.14 -19.51 -0.87
C ALA A 304 -21.80 -19.29 -2.25
N SER A 305 -21.97 -18.01 -2.63
CA SER A 305 -22.33 -17.63 -3.99
C SER A 305 -21.33 -18.18 -5.01
N GLY A 306 -20.04 -18.30 -4.69
CA GLY A 306 -19.02 -18.73 -5.65
C GLY A 306 -19.09 -20.18 -6.15
N ASP A 307 -19.83 -21.08 -5.46
CA ASP A 307 -19.85 -22.51 -5.79
C ASP A 307 -21.24 -23.01 -6.26
N LYS A 308 -22.31 -22.22 -6.03
CA LYS A 308 -23.70 -22.60 -6.40
C LYS A 308 -24.53 -21.48 -7.02
N SER A 309 -24.00 -20.26 -7.14
CA SER A 309 -24.69 -19.11 -7.72
C SER A 309 -23.79 -18.48 -8.79
N ASP A 310 -24.30 -18.13 -9.95
CA ASP A 310 -23.54 -17.33 -10.95
C ASP A 310 -23.24 -15.89 -10.46
N ARG A 311 -23.27 -15.63 -9.14
CA ARG A 311 -23.06 -14.31 -8.54
C ARG A 311 -21.62 -14.14 -8.12
N ILE A 312 -21.00 -13.09 -8.67
CA ILE A 312 -19.65 -12.65 -8.30
C ILE A 312 -19.70 -12.09 -6.87
N PRO A 313 -18.81 -12.53 -5.94
CA PRO A 313 -18.76 -12.00 -4.58
C PRO A 313 -18.59 -10.48 -4.55
N LEU A 314 -19.28 -9.79 -3.64
CA LEU A 314 -19.32 -8.32 -3.62
C LEU A 314 -17.93 -7.70 -3.41
N LEU A 315 -17.08 -8.32 -2.59
CA LEU A 315 -15.69 -7.92 -2.39
C LEU A 315 -14.86 -8.01 -3.67
N LYS A 316 -15.14 -9.02 -4.52
CA LYS A 316 -14.48 -9.17 -5.81
C LYS A 316 -14.94 -8.10 -6.79
N GLN A 317 -16.23 -7.78 -6.82
CA GLN A 317 -16.76 -6.67 -7.63
C GLN A 317 -16.15 -5.33 -7.21
N LEU A 318 -16.08 -5.08 -5.89
CA LEU A 318 -15.48 -3.85 -5.35
C LEU A 318 -14.03 -3.68 -5.80
N ALA A 319 -13.21 -4.73 -5.67
CA ALA A 319 -11.82 -4.67 -6.12
C ALA A 319 -11.70 -4.40 -7.62
N GLN A 320 -12.50 -5.09 -8.44
CA GLN A 320 -12.49 -4.92 -9.90
C GLN A 320 -12.90 -3.50 -10.32
N GLN A 321 -13.91 -2.91 -9.68
CA GLN A 321 -14.38 -1.55 -9.98
C GLN A 321 -13.34 -0.47 -9.68
N HIS A 322 -12.42 -0.75 -8.77
CA HIS A 322 -11.40 0.20 -8.32
C HIS A 322 -9.98 -0.18 -8.78
N GLY A 323 -9.82 -1.09 -9.73
CA GLY A 323 -8.48 -1.48 -10.22
C GLY A 323 -7.62 -2.20 -9.17
N GLY A 324 -8.24 -2.75 -8.13
CA GLY A 324 -7.59 -3.58 -7.13
C GLY A 324 -7.67 -5.07 -7.44
N GLN A 325 -7.25 -5.87 -6.46
CA GLN A 325 -7.24 -7.33 -6.53
C GLN A 325 -8.04 -7.91 -5.37
N TYR A 326 -8.68 -9.03 -5.65
CA TYR A 326 -9.40 -9.82 -4.65
C TYR A 326 -8.59 -11.06 -4.31
N THR A 327 -8.43 -11.32 -3.02
CA THR A 327 -7.79 -12.52 -2.50
C THR A 327 -8.68 -13.13 -1.43
N PHE A 328 -8.83 -14.45 -1.48
CA PHE A 328 -9.46 -15.22 -0.41
C PHE A 328 -8.37 -15.88 0.43
N VAL A 329 -8.48 -15.78 1.74
CA VAL A 329 -7.57 -16.42 2.69
C VAL A 329 -8.37 -17.36 3.59
N ASP A 330 -8.07 -18.64 3.47
CA ASP A 330 -8.68 -19.69 4.29
C ASP A 330 -7.98 -19.76 5.65
N ALA A 331 -8.69 -20.23 6.68
CA ALA A 331 -8.12 -20.47 8.00
C ALA A 331 -6.89 -21.41 7.95
N LYS A 332 -6.86 -22.36 7.01
CA LYS A 332 -5.72 -23.27 6.82
C LYS A 332 -4.46 -22.59 6.26
N ASP A 333 -4.63 -21.44 5.59
CA ASP A 333 -3.51 -20.69 4.99
C ASP A 333 -2.85 -19.76 6.02
N LEU A 334 -3.45 -19.62 7.21
CA LEU A 334 -2.83 -18.97 8.36
C LEU A 334 -1.70 -19.84 8.90
N LYS A 335 -0.46 -19.50 8.52
CA LYS A 335 0.71 -20.03 9.22
C LYS A 335 0.68 -19.53 10.66
N THR A 336 0.87 -20.45 11.59
CA THR A 336 0.94 -20.19 13.03
C THR A 336 1.94 -19.05 13.29
N PRO A 337 1.58 -18.02 14.09
CA PRO A 337 2.37 -16.81 14.29
C PRO A 337 3.76 -17.06 14.86
#